data_AF-A0A9D8DQI9-F1
#
_entry.id   AF-A0A9D8DQI9-F1
#
_cell.length_a   1.000
_cell.length_b   1.000
_cell.length_c   1.000
_cell.angle_alpha   90.00
_cell.angle_beta   90.00
_cell.angle_gamma   90.00
#
_symmetry.space_group_name_H-M   'P 1'
#
loop_
_entity.id
_entity.type
_entity.pdbx_description
1 polymer ?
#
loop_
_entity_poly.entity_id
_entity_poly.type
_entity_poly.pdbx_seq_one_letter_code
_entity_poly.pdbx_strand_id
1 'polypeptide(L)' 'MTSKKGDVRTESDSMGSIDVPAARYWGAQTERSLHHFAIGDDRMPKPVIRGMAILKKAAALVNRDLGKLSDEHT' A
#
# COMPACT_ATOMS: atom_id res chain seq x y z
N MET A 1 -11.19 13.25 21.50
CA MET A 1 -10.77 11.90 21.06
C MET A 1 -9.30 12.00 20.71
N THR A 2 -8.44 11.75 21.69
CA THR A 2 -6.98 11.94 21.58
C THR A 2 -6.33 10.63 21.16
N SER A 3 -5.89 10.54 19.89
CA SER A 3 -5.09 9.40 19.45
C SER A 3 -3.71 9.47 20.12
N LYS A 4 -3.31 8.36 20.73
CA LYS A 4 -2.08 8.21 21.52
C LYS A 4 -0.91 8.02 20.54
N LYS A 5 0.21 8.70 20.78
CA LYS A 5 1.45 8.76 19.97
C LYS A 5 2.14 7.42 19.64
N GLY A 6 1.54 6.27 20.00
CA GLY A 6 2.01 4.92 19.68
C GLY A 6 1.17 4.17 18.64
N ASP A 7 0.17 4.83 18.03
CA ASP A 7 -0.79 4.19 17.12
C ASP A 7 -0.53 4.48 15.63
N VAL A 8 0.63 5.10 15.33
CA VAL A 8 1.06 5.47 13.98
C VAL A 8 2.52 5.08 13.76
N ARG A 9 2.86 4.73 12.51
CA ARG A 9 4.22 4.58 12.01
C ARG A 9 4.52 5.69 11.02
N THR A 10 5.72 6.23 11.04
CA THR A 10 6.13 7.23 10.06
C THR A 10 6.67 6.53 8.81
N GLU A 11 6.07 6.83 7.65
CA GLU A 11 6.51 6.37 6.34
C GLU A 11 7.04 7.54 5.52
N SER A 12 7.82 7.25 4.47
CA SER A 12 8.37 8.28 3.58
C SER A 12 8.19 7.92 2.12
N ASP A 13 7.91 8.93 1.30
CA ASP A 13 7.95 8.87 -0.16
C ASP A 13 8.80 10.03 -0.71
N SER A 14 8.85 10.20 -2.04
CA SER A 14 9.63 11.28 -2.66
C SER A 14 9.15 12.71 -2.29
N MET A 15 7.99 12.85 -1.65
CA MET A 15 7.44 14.12 -1.19
C MET A 15 7.69 14.36 0.32
N GLY A 16 8.39 13.44 0.99
CA GLY A 16 8.74 13.52 2.41
C GLY A 16 7.98 12.54 3.30
N SER A 17 8.10 12.74 4.62
CA SER A 17 7.51 11.84 5.61
C SER A 17 6.03 12.11 5.88
N ILE A 18 5.29 11.07 6.23
CA ILE A 18 3.88 11.12 6.63
C ILE A 18 3.58 10.04 7.69
N ASP A 19 2.71 10.36 8.65
CA ASP A 19 2.28 9.41 9.67
C ASP A 19 1.14 8.54 9.14
N VAL A 20 1.31 7.21 9.24
CA VAL A 20 0.35 6.19 8.80
C VAL A 20 -0.14 5.40 10.01
N PRO A 21 -1.44 5.10 10.15
CA PRO A 21 -1.93 4.26 11.25
C PRO A 21 -1.23 2.89 11.31
N ALA A 22 -0.73 2.53 12.48
CA ALA A 22 0.05 1.29 12.68
C ALA A 22 -0.79 0.02 12.42
N ALA A 23 -2.11 0.10 12.64
CA ALA A 23 -3.06 -0.99 12.38
C ALA A 23 -3.35 -1.24 10.88
N ARG A 24 -2.71 -0.49 9.97
CA ARG A 24 -2.97 -0.55 8.52
C ARG A 24 -1.70 -0.92 7.76
N TYR A 25 -1.86 -1.71 6.69
CA TYR A 25 -0.75 -2.24 5.91
C TYR A 25 -0.25 -1.32 4.77
N TRP A 26 -0.95 -0.23 4.44
CA TRP A 26 -0.61 0.62 3.29
C TRP A 26 0.50 1.63 3.58
N GLY A 27 1.26 2.10 2.59
CA GLY A 27 2.38 3.02 2.82
C GLY A 27 2.06 4.51 2.68
N ALA A 28 3.11 5.34 2.67
CA ALA A 28 3.04 6.80 2.55
C ALA A 28 2.17 7.29 1.37
N GLN A 29 2.37 6.74 0.17
CA GLN A 29 1.64 7.18 -1.01
C GLN A 29 0.13 6.93 -0.90
N THR A 30 -0.28 5.83 -0.27
CA THR A 30 -1.71 5.55 -0.06
C THR A 30 -2.31 6.50 0.96
N GLU A 31 -1.60 6.76 2.07
CA GLU A 31 -2.03 7.73 3.08
C GLU A 31 -2.17 9.13 2.48
N ARG A 32 -1.18 9.57 1.70
CA ARG A 32 -1.22 10.86 0.99
C ARG A 32 -2.39 10.95 0.01
N SER A 33 -2.67 9.86 -0.72
CA SER A 33 -3.82 9.78 -1.62
C SER A 33 -5.15 9.90 -0.87
N LEU A 34 -5.28 9.29 0.32
CA LEU A 34 -6.47 9.41 1.16
C LEU A 34 -6.73 10.86 1.60
N HIS A 35 -5.70 11.69 1.80
CA HIS A 35 -5.87 13.11 2.12
C HIS A 35 -6.26 13.95 0.90
N HIS A 36 -5.67 13.70 -0.28
CA HIS A 36 -5.88 14.53 -1.46
C HIS A 36 -7.12 14.15 -2.28
N PHE A 37 -7.54 12.89 -2.24
CA PHE A 37 -8.65 12.36 -3.03
C PHE A 37 -9.80 11.86 -2.14
N ALA A 38 -10.10 12.58 -1.06
CA ALA A 38 -11.25 12.32 -0.19
C ALA A 38 -12.56 12.88 -0.80
N ILE A 39 -12.94 12.36 -1.97
CA ILE A 39 -14.11 12.83 -2.74
C ILE A 39 -15.13 11.70 -2.84
N GLY A 40 -16.34 11.92 -2.31
CA GLY A 40 -17.40 10.92 -2.29
C GLY A 40 -17.12 9.72 -1.37
N ASP A 41 -18.02 8.74 -1.39
CA ASP A 41 -17.93 7.53 -0.55
C ASP A 41 -17.60 6.26 -1.36
N ASP A 42 -17.52 6.38 -2.68
CA ASP A 42 -17.20 5.27 -3.57
C ASP A 42 -15.78 4.77 -3.33
N ARG A 43 -15.65 3.46 -3.09
CA ARG A 43 -14.37 2.78 -2.93
C ARG A 43 -14.08 1.91 -4.13
N MET A 44 -12.80 1.61 -4.34
CA MET A 44 -12.38 0.70 -5.40
C MET A 44 -13.16 -0.64 -5.28
N PRO A 45 -13.84 -1.10 -6.34
CA PRO A 45 -14.60 -2.34 -6.29
C PRO A 45 -13.73 -3.54 -5.94
N LYS A 46 -14.23 -4.44 -5.07
CA LYS A 46 -13.50 -5.66 -4.67
C LYS A 46 -12.99 -6.50 -5.85
N PRO A 47 -13.71 -6.65 -6.99
CA PRO A 47 -13.19 -7.36 -8.14
C PRO A 47 -11.91 -6.75 -8.73
N VAL A 48 -11.80 -5.42 -8.73
CA VAL A 48 -10.60 -4.71 -9.23
C VAL A 48 -9.41 -4.98 -8.31
N ILE A 49 -9.62 -4.91 -6.98
CA ILE A 49 -8.58 -5.23 -5.98
C ILE A 49 -8.09 -6.67 -6.16
N ARG A 50 -9.01 -7.62 -6.35
CA ARG A 50 -8.67 -9.03 -6.59
C ARG A 50 -7.91 -9.22 -7.92
N GLY A 51 -8.31 -8.53 -8.98
CA GLY A 51 -7.60 -8.53 -10.26
C GLY A 51 -6.15 -8.03 -10.10
N MET A 52 -5.95 -6.94 -9.36
CA MET A 52 -4.61 -6.42 -9.07
C MET A 52 -3.76 -7.39 -8.24
N ALA A 53 -4.35 -8.08 -7.26
CA ALA A 53 -3.65 -9.09 -6.48
C ALA A 53 -3.17 -10.26 -7.36
N ILE A 54 -4.02 -10.76 -8.27
CA ILE A 54 -3.66 -11.80 -9.23
C ILE A 54 -2.54 -11.31 -10.16
N LEU A 55 -2.66 -10.10 -10.69
CA LEU A 55 -1.65 -9.47 -11.54
C LEU A 55 -0.29 -9.40 -10.84
N LYS A 56 -0.26 -8.95 -9.59
CA LYS A 56 1.00 -8.84 -8.83
C LYS A 56 1.59 -10.20 -8.46
N LYS A 57 0.76 -11.21 -8.16
CA LYS A 57 1.23 -12.60 -7.99
C LYS A 57 1.88 -13.12 -9.26
N ALA A 58 1.23 -12.99 -10.41
CA ALA A 58 1.77 -13.45 -11.68
C ALA A 58 3.09 -12.72 -12.03
N ALA A 59 3.14 -11.40 -11.84
CA ALA A 59 4.35 -10.62 -12.07
C ALA A 59 5.52 -11.05 -11.16
N ALA A 60 5.26 -11.32 -9.87
CA ALA A 60 6.29 -11.80 -8.95
C ALA A 60 6.86 -13.16 -9.37
N LEU A 61 6.00 -14.11 -9.72
CA LEU A 61 6.41 -15.44 -10.21
C LEU A 61 7.27 -15.34 -11.48
N VAL A 62 6.82 -14.56 -12.48
CA VAL A 62 7.58 -14.39 -13.73
C VAL A 62 8.91 -13.68 -13.46
N ASN A 63 8.95 -12.66 -12.60
CA ASN A 63 10.19 -11.98 -12.26
C ASN A 63 11.17 -12.89 -11.52
N ARG A 64 10.69 -13.78 -10.65
CA ARG A 64 11.51 -14.80 -10.01
C ARG A 64 12.09 -15.76 -11.05
N ASP A 65 11.26 -16.29 -11.95
CA ASP A 65 11.71 -17.25 -12.98
C ASP A 65 12.73 -16.61 -13.95
N LEU A 66 12.67 -15.29 -14.14
CA LEU A 66 13.65 -14.50 -14.91
C LEU A 66 14.89 -14.07 -14.09
N GLY A 67 15.00 -14.46 -12.82
CA GLY A 67 16.09 -14.09 -11.92
C GLY A 67 16.12 -12.60 -11.53
N LYS A 68 15.00 -11.87 -11.71
CA LYS A 68 14.86 -10.45 -11.36
C LYS A 68 14.35 -10.22 -9.95
N LEU A 69 13.92 -11.29 -9.26
CA LEU A 69 13.46 -11.29 -7.89
C LEU A 69 14.05 -12.52 -7.21
N SER A 70 14.62 -12.38 -6.01
CA SER A 70 15.16 -13.54 -5.29
C SER A 70 14.04 -14.34 -4.62
N ASP A 71 14.33 -15.62 -4.34
CA ASP A 71 13.35 -16.56 -3.79
C ASP A 71 12.81 -16.16 -2.40
N GLU A 72 13.58 -15.40 -1.62
CA GLU A 72 13.13 -14.86 -0.33
C GLU A 72 11.99 -13.84 -0.47
N HIS A 73 11.86 -13.21 -1.66
CA HIS A 73 10.89 -12.14 -1.92
C HIS A 73 9.68 -12.58 -2.77
N THR A 74 9.48 -13.88 -2.96
CA THR A 74 8.37 -14.45 -3.77
C THR A 74 7.33 -15.16 -2.91
#